data_AF-A0A0L7L4B9-F1
#
_entry.id   AF-A0A0L7L4B9-F1
#
_cell.length_a   1.000
_cell.length_b   1.000
_cell.length_c   1.000
_cell.angle_alpha   90.00
_cell.angle_beta   90.00
_cell.angle_gamma   90.00
#
_symmetry.space_group_name_H-M   'P 1'
#
loop_
_entity.id
_entity.type
_entity.pdbx_description
1 polymer ?
#
loop_
_entity_poly.entity_id
_entity_poly.type
_entity_poly.pdbx_seq_one_letter_code
_entity_poly.pdbx_strand_id
1 'polypeptide(L)'
;MLALPQYWLDVEKPMCRQLGLSMLEPTLRFCVKFYTPDPARLEEEFTRYLFCLQVKRDLMHGCIQCNENTAALMASYIVQGELTEGKKQRRVVRRRAPRSGSDTTRQIMERSCCRGQSPAEADLNLLETARRCELYGKLYTT
;
A
#
# COMPACT_ATOMS: atom_id res chain seq x y z
N MET A 1 0.50 -22.08 -6.42
CA MET A 1 1.89 -21.73 -6.06
C MET A 1 1.89 -21.49 -4.56
N LEU A 2 2.44 -22.41 -3.76
CA LEU A 2 2.47 -22.26 -2.30
C LEU A 2 3.41 -21.08 -1.97
N ALA A 3 2.93 -20.10 -1.22
CA ALA A 3 3.77 -18.99 -0.76
C ALA A 3 4.84 -19.56 0.17
N LEU A 4 6.11 -19.32 -0.14
CA LEU A 4 7.20 -19.67 0.76
C LEU A 4 7.02 -18.92 2.10
N PRO A 5 7.36 -19.56 3.24
CA PRO A 5 7.33 -18.87 4.53
C PRO A 5 8.25 -17.65 4.49
N GLN A 6 7.73 -16.51 4.92
CA GLN A 6 8.48 -15.25 5.04
C GLN A 6 9.05 -15.14 6.44
N TYR A 7 10.30 -14.70 6.55
CA TYR A 7 10.98 -14.50 7.83
C TYR A 7 11.52 -13.07 7.93
N TRP A 8 11.44 -12.49 9.12
CA TRP A 8 12.11 -11.24 9.42
C TRP A 8 13.61 -11.46 9.54
N LEU A 9 14.39 -10.59 8.90
CA LEU A 9 15.84 -10.56 9.11
C LEU A 9 16.13 -10.09 10.54
N ASP A 10 16.92 -10.88 11.26
CA ASP A 10 17.44 -10.57 12.59
C ASP A 10 18.62 -9.60 12.45
N VAL A 11 18.50 -8.42 13.06
CA VAL A 11 19.52 -7.37 12.97
C VAL A 11 20.78 -7.69 13.77
N GLU A 12 20.69 -8.60 14.76
CA GLU A 12 21.82 -8.98 15.60
C GLU A 12 22.67 -10.10 14.97
N LYS A 13 22.16 -10.76 13.94
CA LYS A 13 22.84 -11.86 13.25
C LYS A 13 23.35 -11.41 11.87
N PRO A 14 24.54 -11.88 11.45
CA PRO A 14 25.02 -11.59 10.11
C PRO A 14 24.10 -12.19 9.04
N MET A 15 23.85 -11.44 7.98
CA MET A 15 22.94 -11.83 6.89
C MET A 15 23.29 -13.18 6.27
N CYS A 16 24.59 -13.48 6.12
CA CYS A 16 25.08 -14.76 5.57
C CYS A 16 24.71 -15.99 6.41
N ARG A 17 24.37 -15.82 7.71
CA ARG A 17 23.90 -16.92 8.57
C ARG A 17 22.39 -17.09 8.54
N GLN A 18 21.67 -16.18 7.91
CA GLN A 18 20.21 -16.16 7.85
C GLN A 18 19.69 -16.51 6.46
N LEU A 19 20.43 -16.10 5.43
CA LEU A 19 20.15 -16.45 4.04
C LEU A 19 20.81 -17.81 3.78
N GLY A 20 20.01 -18.87 3.78
CA GLY A 20 20.49 -20.24 3.59
C GLY A 20 21.36 -20.37 2.33
N LEU A 21 22.45 -21.13 2.44
CA LEU A 21 23.48 -21.30 1.38
C LEU A 21 22.92 -21.80 0.03
N SER A 22 21.70 -22.36 0.01
CA SER A 22 21.03 -22.84 -1.22
C SER A 22 20.30 -21.74 -2.01
N MET A 23 20.16 -20.54 -1.46
CA MET A 23 19.53 -19.40 -2.14
C MET A 23 20.60 -18.66 -2.94
N LEU A 24 20.80 -19.03 -4.22
CA LEU A 24 21.73 -18.31 -5.11
C LEU A 24 21.40 -16.81 -5.21
N GLU A 25 20.12 -16.46 -5.10
CA GLU A 25 19.63 -15.06 -5.15
C GLU A 25 18.49 -14.85 -4.13
N PRO A 26 18.81 -14.54 -2.86
CA PRO A 26 17.79 -14.32 -1.84
C PRO A 26 16.99 -13.05 -2.15
N THR A 27 15.67 -13.18 -2.26
CA THR A 27 14.78 -12.02 -2.43
C THR A 27 14.48 -11.39 -1.07
N LEU A 28 15.02 -10.19 -0.83
CA LEU A 28 14.68 -9.37 0.33
C LEU A 28 13.60 -8.36 -0.02
N ARG A 29 12.70 -8.10 0.93
CA ARG A 29 11.65 -7.10 0.78
C ARG A 29 11.64 -6.18 1.99
N PHE A 30 11.60 -4.88 1.72
CA PHE A 30 11.32 -3.89 2.75
C PHE A 30 9.82 -3.90 3.08
N CYS A 31 9.51 -4.18 4.35
CA CYS A 31 8.15 -4.33 4.86
C CYS A 31 8.00 -3.60 6.21
N VAL A 32 6.76 -3.18 6.52
CA VAL A 32 6.42 -2.68 7.86
C VAL A 32 6.25 -3.88 8.80
N LYS A 33 7.05 -3.92 9.87
CA LYS A 33 6.94 -4.94 10.93
C LYS A 33 5.93 -4.54 12.00
N PHE A 34 5.97 -3.28 12.40
CA PHE A 34 5.15 -2.73 13.47
C PHE A 34 4.25 -1.64 12.92
N TYR A 35 2.96 -1.93 12.87
CA TYR A 35 1.96 -0.97 12.42
C TYR A 35 1.58 -0.07 13.59
N THR A 36 1.56 1.24 13.36
CA THR A 36 1.04 2.18 14.36
C THR A 36 -0.50 2.13 14.37
N PRO A 37 -1.15 2.13 15.54
CA PRO A 37 -2.60 2.29 15.63
C PRO A 37 -3.06 3.71 15.23
N ASP A 38 -2.12 4.67 15.22
CA ASP A 38 -2.36 6.06 14.86
C ASP A 38 -1.32 6.52 13.81
N PRO A 39 -1.70 6.59 12.53
CA PRO A 39 -0.84 7.05 11.43
C PRO A 39 -0.37 8.49 11.56
N ALA A 40 -1.09 9.35 12.30
CA ALA A 40 -0.71 10.75 12.48
C ALA A 40 0.57 10.90 13.32
N ARG A 41 0.95 9.86 14.08
CA ARG A 41 2.21 9.81 14.85
C ARG A 41 3.45 9.61 13.98
N LEU A 42 3.29 9.24 12.71
CA LEU A 42 4.40 9.18 11.77
C LEU A 42 4.73 10.61 11.37
N GLU A 43 5.78 11.20 11.96
CA GLU A 43 6.14 12.61 11.77
C GLU A 43 6.58 12.88 10.32
N GLU A 44 7.44 12.00 9.80
CA GLU A 44 8.02 12.13 8.47
C GLU A 44 7.04 11.70 7.37
N GLU A 45 6.88 12.57 6.37
CA GLU A 45 6.07 12.28 5.19
C GLU A 45 6.57 11.06 4.42
N PHE A 46 7.89 10.88 4.32
CA PHE A 46 8.48 9.72 3.66
C PHE A 46 8.12 8.41 4.37
N THR A 47 8.15 8.41 5.70
CA THR A 47 7.73 7.25 6.50
C THR A 47 6.24 6.94 6.30
N ARG A 48 5.36 7.97 6.27
CA ARG A 48 3.94 7.80 5.91
C ARG A 48 3.77 7.17 4.52
N TYR A 49 4.52 7.66 3.53
CA TYR A 49 4.50 7.12 2.17
C TYR A 49 4.91 5.63 2.12
N LEU A 50 5.96 5.24 2.85
CA LEU A 50 6.37 3.83 2.95
C LEU A 50 5.26 2.95 3.57
N PHE A 51 4.54 3.46 4.56
CA PHE A 51 3.36 2.80 5.12
C PHE A 51 2.23 2.68 4.08
N CYS A 52 1.98 3.71 3.27
CA CYS A 52 1.00 3.66 2.19
C CYS A 52 1.34 2.58 1.15
N LEU A 53 2.62 2.45 0.78
CA LEU A 53 3.09 1.40 -0.11
C LEU A 53 2.88 0.00 0.47
N GLN A 54 3.09 -0.17 1.77
CA GLN A 54 2.80 -1.43 2.46
C GLN A 54 1.29 -1.72 2.47
N VAL A 55 0.44 -0.75 2.83
CA VAL A 55 -1.02 -0.90 2.83
C VAL A 55 -1.55 -1.24 1.44
N LYS A 56 -1.03 -0.60 0.38
CA LYS A 56 -1.34 -0.94 -1.01
C LYS A 56 -1.04 -2.40 -1.31
N ARG A 57 0.14 -2.88 -0.92
CA ARG A 57 0.55 -4.28 -1.08
C ARG A 57 -0.38 -5.23 -0.33
N ASP A 58 -0.67 -4.91 0.92
CA ASP A 58 -1.54 -5.74 1.76
C ASP A 58 -2.97 -5.80 1.20
N LEU A 59 -3.49 -4.69 0.68
CA LEU A 59 -4.80 -4.65 0.03
C LEU A 59 -4.82 -5.53 -1.24
N MET A 60 -3.78 -5.47 -2.08
CA MET A 60 -3.69 -6.28 -3.31
C MET A 60 -3.56 -7.78 -3.02
N HIS A 61 -2.95 -8.16 -1.90
CA HIS A 61 -2.77 -9.56 -1.51
C HIS A 61 -3.90 -10.11 -0.61
N GLY A 62 -4.92 -9.30 -0.30
CA GLY A 62 -6.01 -9.70 0.59
C GLY A 62 -5.61 -9.82 2.07
N CYS A 63 -4.47 -9.25 2.43
CA CYS A 63 -3.95 -9.18 3.80
C CYS A 63 -4.75 -8.20 4.67
N ILE A 64 -5.38 -7.20 4.05
CA ILE A 64 -6.37 -6.31 4.67
C ILE A 64 -7.74 -6.71 4.13
N GLN A 65 -8.66 -7.07 5.03
CA GLN A 65 -10.03 -7.45 4.66
C GLN A 65 -10.96 -6.24 4.80
N CYS A 66 -11.68 -5.94 3.72
CA CYS A 66 -12.65 -4.85 3.67
C CYS A 66 -13.69 -5.10 2.56
N ASN A 67 -14.81 -4.39 2.61
CA ASN A 67 -15.82 -4.45 1.56
C ASN A 67 -15.37 -3.71 0.29
N GLU A 68 -16.04 -3.97 -0.84
CA GLU A 68 -15.70 -3.40 -2.15
C GLU A 68 -15.69 -1.87 -2.15
N ASN A 69 -16.62 -1.24 -1.43
CA ASN A 69 -16.70 0.21 -1.35
C ASN A 69 -15.46 0.81 -0.66
N THR A 70 -14.97 0.15 0.40
CA THR A 70 -13.78 0.56 1.15
C THR A 70 -12.52 0.28 0.34
N ALA A 71 -12.44 -0.87 -0.34
CA ALA A 71 -11.35 -1.18 -1.25
C ALA A 71 -11.25 -0.15 -2.39
N ALA A 72 -12.38 0.21 -3.01
CA ALA A 72 -12.44 1.23 -4.05
C ALA A 72 -12.07 2.62 -3.53
N LEU A 73 -12.46 2.96 -2.30
CA LEU A 73 -12.07 4.21 -1.65
C LEU A 73 -10.55 4.25 -1.40
N MET A 74 -9.97 3.20 -0.81
CA MET A 74 -8.52 3.09 -0.60
C MET A 74 -7.75 3.13 -1.92
N ALA A 75 -8.23 2.45 -2.96
CA ALA A 75 -7.66 2.51 -4.30
C ALA A 75 -7.67 3.94 -4.87
N SER A 76 -8.71 4.74 -4.60
CA SER A 76 -8.77 6.13 -5.04
C SER A 76 -7.70 7.01 -4.37
N TYR A 77 -7.44 6.81 -3.07
CA TYR A 77 -6.37 7.52 -2.37
C TYR A 77 -4.98 7.11 -2.89
N ILE A 78 -4.76 5.82 -3.14
CA ILE A 78 -3.50 5.32 -3.74
C ILE A 78 -3.23 5.99 -5.09
N VAL A 79 -4.26 6.10 -5.92
CA VAL A 79 -4.15 6.77 -7.23
C VAL A 79 -3.85 8.26 -7.04
N GLN A 80 -4.48 8.94 -6.07
CA GLN A 80 -4.23 10.36 -5.79
C GLN A 80 -2.82 10.63 -5.28
N GLY A 81 -2.31 9.83 -4.34
CA GLY A 81 -0.95 9.96 -3.80
C GLY A 81 0.14 9.78 -4.87
N GLU A 82 -0.12 8.97 -5.89
CA GLU A 82 0.79 8.79 -7.04
C GLU A 82 0.71 9.91 -8.09
N LEU A 83 -0.29 10.80 -8.03
CA LEU A 83 -0.52 11.87 -9.00
C LEU A 83 0.07 13.19 -8.50
N THR A 84 1.28 13.52 -8.94
CA THR A 84 1.91 14.82 -8.67
C THR A 84 1.23 15.96 -9.44
N GLU A 85 0.75 16.97 -8.71
CA GLU A 85 0.30 18.32 -9.10
C GLU A 85 -0.13 18.54 -10.58
N GLY A 86 -1.45 18.62 -10.76
CA GLY A 86 -2.15 19.55 -11.67
C GLY A 86 -2.15 19.24 -13.18
N LYS A 87 -1.01 18.94 -13.80
CA LYS A 87 -0.91 18.81 -15.28
C LYS A 87 -0.79 17.37 -15.77
N LYS A 88 -0.44 16.42 -14.90
CA LYS A 88 -0.33 14.99 -15.23
C LYS A 88 -1.56 14.15 -14.84
N GLN A 89 -2.43 14.67 -13.95
CA GLN A 89 -3.68 14.04 -13.48
C GLN A 89 -4.48 13.41 -14.63
N ARG A 90 -4.91 14.22 -15.61
CA ARG A 90 -5.79 13.78 -16.70
C ARG A 90 -5.12 12.82 -17.67
N ARG A 91 -3.79 12.92 -17.85
CA ARG A 91 -3.02 12.14 -18.84
C ARG A 91 -2.62 10.77 -18.29
N VAL A 92 -2.28 10.68 -17.00
CA VAL A 92 -1.98 9.42 -16.30
C VAL A 92 -3.26 8.63 -16.04
N VAL A 93 -4.33 9.29 -15.60
CA VAL A 93 -5.65 8.66 -15.43
C VAL A 93 -6.16 8.12 -16.78
N ARG A 94 -6.09 8.89 -17.88
CA ARG A 94 -6.45 8.37 -19.22
C ARG A 94 -5.55 7.24 -19.73
N ARG A 95 -4.26 7.22 -19.38
CA ARG A 95 -3.33 6.13 -19.78
C ARG A 95 -3.54 4.85 -18.96
N ARG A 96 -3.92 4.98 -17.69
CA ARG A 96 -4.19 3.85 -16.78
C ARG A 96 -5.62 3.33 -16.88
N ALA A 97 -6.54 4.06 -17.51
CA ALA A 97 -7.89 3.59 -17.81
C ALA A 97 -7.81 2.56 -18.94
N PRO A 98 -8.07 1.27 -18.70
CA PRO A 98 -8.21 0.34 -19.81
C PRO A 98 -9.45 0.77 -20.59
N ARG A 99 -9.36 0.88 -21.93
CA ARG A 99 -10.56 1.14 -22.77
C ARG A 99 -11.64 0.06 -22.56
N SER A 100 -11.26 -1.09 -22.00
CA SER A 100 -12.08 -2.26 -21.64
C SER A 100 -12.24 -2.49 -20.13
N GLY A 101 -11.91 -1.52 -19.25
CA GLY A 101 -11.91 -1.72 -17.80
C GLY A 101 -13.31 -1.94 -17.21
N SER A 102 -13.39 -2.78 -16.17
CA SER A 102 -14.61 -3.02 -15.37
C SER A 102 -15.16 -1.72 -14.77
N ASP A 103 -16.47 -1.66 -14.50
CA ASP A 103 -17.12 -0.48 -13.90
C ASP A 103 -16.43 0.01 -12.61
N THR A 104 -15.85 -0.92 -11.84
CA THR A 104 -15.05 -0.63 -10.64
C THR A 104 -13.86 0.29 -10.95
N THR A 105 -13.15 0.07 -12.06
CA THR A 105 -11.96 0.87 -12.43
C THR A 105 -12.37 2.30 -12.79
N ARG A 106 -13.51 2.45 -13.48
CA ARG A 106 -14.07 3.77 -13.84
C ARG A 106 -14.51 4.53 -12.59
N GLN A 107 -15.20 3.87 -11.68
CA GLN A 107 -15.66 4.47 -10.42
C GLN A 107 -14.50 4.94 -9.54
N ILE A 108 -13.40 4.16 -9.47
CA ILE A 108 -12.18 4.55 -8.76
C ILE A 108 -11.57 5.81 -9.39
N MET A 109 -11.47 5.87 -10.73
CA MET A 109 -10.90 7.02 -11.43
C MET A 109 -11.75 8.30 -11.29
N GLU A 110 -13.07 8.17 -11.33
CA GLU A 110 -13.99 9.27 -11.09
C GLU A 110 -13.84 9.81 -9.66
N ARG A 111 -13.87 8.92 -8.65
CA ARG A 111 -13.64 9.31 -7.24
C ARG A 111 -12.28 9.98 -7.03
N SER A 112 -11.25 9.51 -7.73
CA SER A 112 -9.89 10.05 -7.66
C SER A 112 -9.79 11.47 -8.24
N CYS A 113 -10.58 11.81 -9.26
CA CYS A 113 -10.56 13.15 -9.87
C CYS A 113 -11.35 14.20 -9.09
N CYS A 114 -12.33 13.80 -8.28
CA CYS A 114 -13.30 14.72 -7.68
C CYS A 114 -12.89 15.36 -6.34
N ARG A 115 -11.79 14.92 -5.72
CA ARG A 115 -11.46 15.31 -4.33
C ARG A 115 -10.40 16.40 -4.15
N GLY A 116 -9.61 16.72 -5.17
CA GLY A 116 -8.65 17.85 -5.12
C GLY A 116 -7.63 17.82 -3.97
N GLN A 117 -7.41 16.66 -3.35
CA GLN A 117 -6.51 16.50 -2.21
C GLN A 117 -5.05 16.51 -2.67
N SER A 118 -4.16 17.02 -1.82
CA SER A 118 -2.72 16.88 -1.98
C SER A 118 -2.28 15.41 -1.79
N PRO A 119 -1.12 14.99 -2.35
CA PRO A 119 -0.61 13.63 -2.14
C PRO A 119 -0.46 13.25 -0.67
N ALA A 120 0.01 14.17 0.17
CA ALA A 120 0.17 13.94 1.62
C ALA A 120 -1.18 13.72 2.34
N GLU A 121 -2.23 14.46 1.94
CA GLU A 121 -3.59 14.25 2.48
C GLU A 121 -4.18 12.92 2.00
N ALA A 122 -3.93 12.54 0.74
CA ALA A 122 -4.37 11.24 0.22
C ALA A 122 -3.70 10.08 0.97
N ASP A 123 -2.39 10.20 1.25
CA ASP A 123 -1.65 9.23 2.05
C ASP A 123 -2.22 9.12 3.47
N LEU A 124 -2.45 10.24 4.15
CA LEU A 124 -3.03 10.21 5.50
C LEU A 124 -4.43 9.58 5.49
N ASN A 125 -5.28 9.94 4.52
CA ASN A 125 -6.62 9.38 4.38
C ASN A 125 -6.61 7.87 4.07
N LEU A 126 -5.64 7.40 3.29
CA LEU A 126 -5.43 5.98 3.04
C LEU A 126 -5.12 5.24 4.34
N LEU A 127 -4.15 5.73 5.12
CA LEU A 127 -3.75 5.09 6.37
C LEU A 127 -4.86 5.14 7.43
N GLU A 128 -5.58 6.27 7.52
CA GLU A 128 -6.75 6.43 8.39
C GLU A 128 -7.91 5.47 8.05
N THR A 129 -8.08 5.17 6.76
CA THR A 129 -9.08 4.21 6.31
C THR A 129 -8.60 2.79 6.60
N ALA A 130 -7.36 2.48 6.25
CA ALA A 130 -6.78 1.14 6.39
C ALA A 130 -6.71 0.67 7.84
N ARG A 131 -6.39 1.55 8.80
CA ARG A 131 -6.33 1.18 10.23
C ARG A 131 -7.66 0.70 10.82
N ARG A 132 -8.77 1.01 10.15
CA ARG A 132 -10.14 0.62 10.56
C ARG A 132 -10.58 -0.71 9.91
N CYS A 133 -9.82 -1.21 8.95
CA CYS A 133 -10.10 -2.47 8.28
C CYS A 133 -9.68 -3.67 9.12
N GLU A 134 -10.33 -4.80 8.88
CA GLU A 134 -9.97 -6.05 9.55
C GLU A 134 -8.59 -6.53 9.08
N LEU A 135 -7.85 -7.14 10.01
CA LEU A 135 -6.51 -7.69 9.81
C LEU A 135 -5.40 -6.67 9.50
N TYR A 136 -5.67 -5.36 9.60
CA TYR A 136 -4.65 -4.32 9.50
C TYR A 136 -3.46 -4.61 10.44
N GLY A 137 -2.27 -4.79 9.84
CA GLY A 137 -1.03 -5.08 10.55
C GLY A 137 -0.94 -6.44 11.25
N LYS A 138 -1.97 -7.30 11.20
CA LYS A 138 -2.02 -8.54 12.00
C LYS A 138 -1.16 -9.69 11.45
N LEU A 139 -0.85 -9.69 10.15
CA LEU A 139 -0.06 -10.76 9.53
C LEU A 139 1.44 -10.72 9.85
N TYR A 140 1.91 -9.61 10.44
CA TYR A 140 3.32 -9.35 10.65
C TYR A 140 3.73 -9.39 12.13
N THR A 141 2.76 -9.58 13.04
CA THR A 141 2.92 -9.52 14.51
C THR A 141 3.04 -10.87 15.21
N THR A 142 2.98 -11.98 14.46
CA THR A 142 3.22 -13.36 14.94
C THR A 142 4.54 -13.88 14.40
#